data_AF-A0A7X4BMZ4-F1
#
_entry.id   AF-A0A7X4BMZ4-F1
#
_cell.length_a   1.000
_cell.length_b   1.000
_cell.length_c   1.000
_cell.angle_alpha   90.00
_cell.angle_beta   90.00
_cell.angle_gamma   90.00
#
_symmetry.space_group_name_H-M   'P 1'
#
loop_
_entity.id
_entity.type
_entity.pdbx_description
1 polymer ?
#
loop_
_entity_poly.entity_id
_entity_poly.type
_entity_poly.pdbx_seq_one_letter_code
_entity_poly.pdbx_strand_id
1 'polypeptide(L)'
;MGRRLFIFPENSLEENDIKVLRSKLIKEAGRCLILAPSNYVANQIRDDIENSLPQCIIFSGVDLESRKEEFVNTDSAVAVIANRYDGIDFPNDDCRLLFIDNLQKAVNLQEFFLMTRMAAKLLFNERIQTRVLQAIGRCSRGPKDYSAVIITGHLNYLSDQKRIKHFHPELQAELMFGIEQSQKIGVNDLIDNFRIFLEHKNEWAEANDQILEKREEVTQQQFPAMHELAKTVNHEINWQKAMWEKDYVKAFDDARDVLGELRDSELKGYRALWHYLAGSSAKLEAIDSDGSWESKAREQFIKAKNATFGISWLSRLANSPNVRYRVEEEIQNIASVQIENLEQYLEELGNIENRKFCRREREISEGLRPNTGKLFEQANMLLGKHLGFEAELCSKRTAAPDVLWLIGSTAIVFEDHANAGEESIIDIKKARQTVLHSNWARDKFPNMVDLKVLVVLVTPAKKANKDAIKFLKDVCYWKLDEFLAWSETALCAVRELRREFPGIGNLDWRTSASIKLKNIKADVYELSSWLSQQVASEYLGNTGKPESGSK
;
A
#
# COMPACT_ATOMS: atom_id res chain seq x y z
N MET A 1 19.40 -32.75 2.28
CA MET A 1 18.66 -31.76 3.10
C MET A 1 17.24 -31.75 2.60
N GLY A 2 16.29 -31.38 3.47
CA GLY A 2 14.91 -31.24 3.03
C GLY A 2 14.82 -30.10 2.02
N ARG A 3 13.96 -30.24 1.02
CA ARG A 3 14.04 -29.45 -0.20
C ARG A 3 12.70 -28.84 -0.55
N ARG A 4 12.67 -27.56 -0.87
CA ARG A 4 11.45 -26.84 -1.24
C ARG A 4 11.51 -26.33 -2.66
N LEU A 5 10.46 -26.61 -3.43
CA LEU A 5 10.24 -25.99 -4.73
C LEU A 5 9.33 -24.77 -4.55
N PHE A 6 9.86 -23.57 -4.76
CA PHE A 6 9.05 -22.35 -4.76
C PHE A 6 8.49 -22.06 -6.15
N ILE A 7 7.20 -21.70 -6.22
CA ILE A 7 6.55 -21.27 -7.47
C ILE A 7 5.85 -19.93 -7.22
N PHE A 8 6.11 -18.96 -8.10
CA PHE A 8 5.59 -17.59 -8.08
C PHE A 8 4.70 -17.34 -9.29
N PRO A 9 3.46 -17.87 -9.32
CA PRO A 9 2.63 -17.86 -10.53
C PRO A 9 2.24 -16.46 -11.00
N GLU A 10 2.25 -15.44 -10.12
CA GLU A 10 1.99 -14.05 -10.52
C GLU A 10 3.05 -13.44 -11.45
N ASN A 11 4.23 -14.07 -11.55
CA ASN A 11 5.32 -13.65 -12.44
C ASN A 11 5.07 -14.05 -13.92
N SER A 12 4.00 -14.77 -14.22
CA SER A 12 3.67 -15.13 -15.60
C SER A 12 2.17 -15.20 -15.87
N LEU A 13 1.38 -15.58 -14.88
CA LEU A 13 -0.04 -15.88 -15.04
C LEU A 13 -0.94 -14.71 -14.64
N GLU A 14 -2.12 -14.64 -15.25
CA GLU A 14 -3.20 -13.74 -14.82
C GLU A 14 -4.06 -14.39 -13.72
N GLU A 15 -4.90 -13.62 -13.04
CA GLU A 15 -5.66 -14.08 -11.87
C GLU A 15 -6.51 -15.34 -12.14
N ASN A 16 -7.19 -15.40 -13.29
CA ASN A 16 -7.97 -16.57 -13.68
C ASN A 16 -7.11 -17.82 -13.88
N ASP A 17 -5.93 -17.67 -14.48
CA ASP A 17 -4.99 -18.76 -14.70
C ASP A 17 -4.41 -19.27 -13.38
N ILE A 18 -4.21 -18.39 -12.39
CA ILE A 18 -3.77 -18.77 -11.04
C ILE A 18 -4.85 -19.63 -10.34
N LYS A 19 -6.13 -19.30 -10.51
CA LYS A 19 -7.24 -20.13 -9.98
C LYS A 19 -7.27 -21.53 -10.62
N VAL A 20 -7.04 -21.59 -11.94
CA VAL A 20 -6.91 -22.86 -12.68
C VAL A 20 -5.70 -23.66 -12.20
N LEU A 21 -4.55 -23.02 -12.07
CA LEU A 21 -3.31 -23.63 -11.56
C LEU A 21 -3.54 -24.21 -10.16
N ARG A 22 -4.10 -23.43 -9.23
CA ARG A 22 -4.41 -23.87 -7.86
C ARG A 22 -5.22 -25.17 -7.85
N SER A 23 -6.32 -25.19 -8.61
CA SER A 23 -7.21 -26.34 -8.67
C SER A 23 -6.51 -27.60 -9.22
N LYS A 24 -5.65 -27.45 -10.23
CA LYS A 24 -4.89 -28.56 -10.81
C LYS A 24 -3.79 -29.06 -9.87
N LEU A 25 -3.03 -28.17 -9.23
CA LEU A 25 -1.99 -28.55 -8.28
C LEU A 25 -2.57 -29.27 -7.05
N ILE A 26 -3.71 -28.82 -6.53
CA ILE A 26 -4.40 -29.51 -5.43
C ILE A 26 -4.80 -30.93 -5.83
N LYS A 27 -5.33 -31.14 -7.05
CA LYS A 27 -5.67 -32.48 -7.55
C LYS A 27 -4.47 -33.40 -7.67
N GLU A 28 -3.33 -32.89 -8.16
CA GLU A 28 -2.10 -33.68 -8.32
C GLU A 28 -1.45 -34.03 -6.97
N ALA A 29 -1.50 -33.12 -5.99
CA ALA A 29 -0.92 -33.34 -4.66
C ALA A 29 -1.77 -34.20 -3.73
N GLY A 30 -3.09 -34.24 -3.96
CA GLY A 30 -4.08 -34.86 -3.07
C GLY A 30 -4.36 -34.01 -1.82
N ARG A 31 -3.33 -33.81 -0.98
CA ARG A 31 -3.40 -32.99 0.24
C ARG A 31 -2.71 -31.65 0.07
N CYS A 32 -3.37 -30.60 0.55
CA CYS A 32 -2.90 -29.22 0.41
C CYS A 32 -3.15 -28.40 1.68
N LEU A 33 -2.17 -27.60 2.07
CA LEU A 33 -2.29 -26.57 3.10
C LEU A 33 -2.32 -25.19 2.44
N ILE A 34 -3.28 -24.35 2.81
CA ILE A 34 -3.40 -22.97 2.34
C ILE A 34 -3.36 -22.03 3.54
N LEU A 35 -2.37 -21.13 3.55
CA LEU A 35 -2.26 -20.06 4.54
C LEU A 35 -2.82 -18.76 3.95
N ALA A 36 -3.84 -18.23 4.60
CA ALA A 36 -4.53 -17.01 4.22
C ALA A 36 -4.20 -15.85 5.19
N PRO A 37 -4.27 -14.59 4.74
CA PRO A 37 -3.94 -13.42 5.55
C PRO A 37 -5.05 -13.01 6.50
N SER A 38 -6.24 -13.61 6.44
CA SER A 38 -7.34 -13.31 7.36
C SER A 38 -8.40 -14.40 7.28
N ASN A 39 -9.28 -14.44 8.28
CA ASN A 39 -10.45 -15.32 8.23
C ASN A 39 -11.38 -14.96 7.05
N TYR A 40 -11.49 -13.67 6.70
CA TYR A 40 -12.30 -13.23 5.57
C TYR A 40 -11.77 -13.82 4.26
N VAL A 41 -10.47 -13.69 3.99
CA VAL A 41 -9.84 -14.26 2.78
C VAL A 41 -9.84 -15.78 2.82
N ALA A 42 -9.62 -16.40 3.99
CA ALA A 42 -9.73 -17.85 4.15
C ALA A 42 -11.13 -18.36 3.76
N ASN A 43 -12.20 -17.63 4.14
CA ASN A 43 -13.56 -17.97 3.75
C ASN A 43 -13.76 -17.88 2.24
N GLN A 44 -13.31 -16.79 1.61
CA GLN A 44 -13.38 -16.65 0.14
C GLN A 44 -12.64 -17.76 -0.59
N ILE A 45 -11.45 -18.15 -0.11
CA ILE A 45 -10.70 -19.26 -0.69
C ILE A 45 -11.45 -20.59 -0.52
N ARG A 46 -12.09 -20.82 0.63
CA ARG A 46 -12.92 -22.02 0.85
C ARG A 46 -14.08 -22.06 -0.12
N ASP A 47 -14.83 -20.97 -0.26
CA ASP A 47 -15.93 -20.87 -1.22
C ASP A 47 -15.44 -21.14 -2.67
N ASP A 48 -14.30 -20.58 -3.06
CA ASP A 48 -13.68 -20.81 -4.37
C ASP A 48 -13.32 -22.30 -4.59
N ILE A 49 -12.84 -22.99 -3.53
CA ILE A 49 -12.46 -24.41 -3.60
C ILE A 49 -13.68 -25.32 -3.60
N GLU A 50 -14.70 -25.05 -2.79
CA GLU A 50 -15.97 -25.81 -2.81
C GLU A 50 -16.60 -25.80 -4.19
N ASN A 51 -16.55 -24.65 -4.87
CA ASN A 51 -17.09 -24.49 -6.22
C ASN A 51 -16.23 -25.19 -7.31
N SER A 52 -14.90 -25.17 -7.17
CA SER A 52 -13.99 -25.70 -8.20
C SER A 52 -13.60 -27.16 -8.00
N LEU A 53 -13.66 -27.66 -6.76
CA LEU A 53 -13.22 -28.97 -6.31
C LEU A 53 -14.23 -29.57 -5.30
N PRO A 54 -15.48 -29.84 -5.70
CA PRO A 54 -16.54 -30.29 -4.78
C PRO A 54 -16.27 -31.66 -4.14
N GLN A 55 -15.32 -32.44 -4.67
CA GLN A 55 -14.89 -33.73 -4.12
C GLN A 55 -13.84 -33.61 -3.00
N CYS A 56 -13.23 -32.44 -2.79
CA CYS A 56 -12.21 -32.25 -1.78
C CYS A 56 -12.85 -31.98 -0.40
N ILE A 57 -12.37 -32.65 0.64
CA ILE A 57 -12.79 -32.33 2.01
C ILE A 57 -12.01 -31.12 2.49
N ILE A 58 -12.73 -30.08 2.91
CA ILE A 58 -12.12 -28.84 3.39
C ILE A 58 -12.07 -28.85 4.92
N PHE A 59 -10.90 -28.53 5.46
CA PHE A 59 -10.65 -28.39 6.88
C PHE A 59 -10.33 -26.93 7.20
N SER A 60 -11.00 -26.38 8.20
CA SER A 60 -10.61 -25.11 8.81
C SER A 60 -9.48 -25.32 9.83
N GLY A 61 -8.89 -24.24 10.31
CA GLY A 61 -7.93 -24.32 11.41
C GLY A 61 -8.51 -24.94 12.69
N VAL A 62 -9.79 -24.69 12.99
CA VAL A 62 -10.49 -25.30 14.14
C VAL A 62 -10.67 -26.81 13.94
N ASP A 63 -10.99 -27.25 12.72
CA ASP A 63 -11.15 -28.67 12.43
C ASP A 63 -9.84 -29.42 12.69
N LEU A 64 -8.70 -28.85 12.30
CA LEU A 64 -7.40 -29.51 12.44
C LEU A 64 -6.94 -29.69 13.89
N GLU A 65 -7.49 -28.95 14.86
CA GLU A 65 -7.17 -29.17 16.28
C GLU A 65 -7.67 -30.52 16.78
N SER A 66 -8.79 -31.00 16.23
CA SER A 66 -9.45 -32.24 16.67
C SER A 66 -9.46 -33.35 15.60
N ARG A 67 -9.35 -32.99 14.32
CA ARG A 67 -9.52 -33.88 13.15
C ARG A 67 -8.27 -33.93 12.27
N LYS A 68 -7.08 -33.68 12.81
CA LYS A 68 -5.83 -33.77 12.03
C LYS A 68 -5.62 -35.14 11.39
N GLU A 69 -5.90 -36.22 12.12
CA GLU A 69 -5.76 -37.58 11.59
C GLU A 69 -6.72 -37.84 10.42
N GLU A 70 -7.92 -37.24 10.44
CA GLU A 70 -8.86 -37.33 9.33
C GLU A 70 -8.31 -36.65 8.07
N PHE A 71 -7.68 -35.48 8.22
CA PHE A 71 -6.99 -34.80 7.11
C PHE A 71 -5.89 -35.69 6.52
N VAL A 72 -5.02 -36.26 7.36
CA VAL A 72 -3.88 -37.09 6.92
C VAL A 72 -4.34 -38.40 6.26
N ASN A 73 -5.47 -38.96 6.69
CA ASN A 73 -6.02 -40.19 6.12
C ASN A 73 -6.94 -39.96 4.91
N THR A 74 -7.20 -38.71 4.54
CA THR A 74 -7.99 -38.36 3.36
C THR A 74 -7.07 -38.13 2.17
N ASP A 75 -7.34 -38.81 1.05
CA ASP A 75 -6.53 -38.68 -0.17
C ASP A 75 -6.68 -37.31 -0.85
N SER A 76 -7.89 -36.72 -0.76
CA SER A 76 -8.21 -35.41 -1.34
C SER A 76 -8.72 -34.45 -0.27
N ALA A 77 -7.80 -33.71 0.35
CA ALA A 77 -8.11 -32.81 1.45
C ALA A 77 -7.39 -31.47 1.33
N VAL A 78 -8.08 -30.39 1.70
CA VAL A 78 -7.52 -29.04 1.74
C VAL A 78 -7.73 -28.42 3.10
N ALA A 79 -6.62 -28.04 3.74
CA ALA A 79 -6.64 -27.25 4.96
C ALA A 79 -6.53 -25.77 4.62
N VAL A 80 -7.55 -24.96 4.91
CA VAL A 80 -7.50 -23.50 4.70
C VAL A 80 -7.48 -22.78 6.05
N ILE A 81 -6.32 -22.22 6.37
CA ILE A 81 -6.00 -21.70 7.68
C ILE A 81 -5.63 -20.21 7.59
N ALA A 82 -6.24 -19.37 8.43
CA ALA A 82 -5.74 -18.02 8.63
C ALA A 82 -4.49 -18.07 9.53
N ASN A 83 -3.45 -17.31 9.18
CA ASN A 83 -2.04 -17.28 9.65
C ASN A 83 -1.70 -17.35 11.18
N ARG A 84 -2.56 -17.89 12.06
CA ARG A 84 -2.45 -17.86 13.53
C ARG A 84 -2.58 -19.22 14.23
N TYR A 85 -2.59 -20.33 13.51
CA TYR A 85 -2.59 -21.64 14.19
C TYR A 85 -1.17 -22.08 14.48
N ASP A 86 -0.66 -21.66 15.64
CA ASP A 86 0.62 -22.13 16.18
C ASP A 86 0.54 -23.63 16.49
N GLY A 87 1.50 -24.41 15.99
CA GLY A 87 1.72 -25.81 16.41
C GLY A 87 1.19 -26.92 15.50
N ILE A 88 0.53 -26.61 14.36
CA ILE A 88 0.11 -27.61 13.38
C ILE A 88 1.09 -27.68 12.21
N ASP A 89 1.77 -28.81 12.12
CA ASP A 89 2.76 -29.11 11.10
C ASP A 89 2.45 -30.46 10.44
N PHE A 90 2.80 -30.57 9.16
CA PHE A 90 2.50 -31.70 8.29
C PHE A 90 3.81 -32.24 7.71
N PRO A 91 4.53 -33.09 8.46
CA PRO A 91 5.78 -33.70 8.00
C PRO A 91 5.56 -34.77 6.93
N ASN A 92 6.57 -35.00 6.08
CA ASN A 92 6.60 -36.09 5.11
C ASN A 92 5.36 -36.09 4.18
N ASP A 93 4.62 -37.20 4.13
CA ASP A 93 3.47 -37.39 3.25
C ASP A 93 2.17 -36.81 3.83
N ASP A 94 2.20 -36.23 5.03
CA ASP A 94 1.03 -35.57 5.62
C ASP A 94 0.53 -34.45 4.69
N CYS A 95 1.45 -33.64 4.14
CA CYS A 95 1.14 -32.61 3.15
C CYS A 95 2.40 -32.15 2.40
N ARG A 96 2.42 -32.32 1.07
CA ARG A 96 3.57 -31.91 0.22
C ARG A 96 3.34 -30.60 -0.54
N LEU A 97 2.14 -30.00 -0.45
CA LEU A 97 1.78 -28.77 -1.15
C LEU A 97 1.32 -27.69 -0.17
N LEU A 98 1.98 -26.54 -0.21
CA LEU A 98 1.67 -25.36 0.59
C LEU A 98 1.36 -24.18 -0.32
N PHE A 99 0.16 -23.59 -0.23
CA PHE A 99 -0.11 -22.26 -0.74
C PHE A 99 0.05 -21.24 0.37
N ILE A 100 0.76 -20.15 0.07
CA ILE A 100 0.86 -18.99 0.93
C ILE A 100 0.25 -17.82 0.16
N ASP A 101 -0.95 -17.43 0.55
CA ASP A 101 -1.61 -16.25 0.01
C ASP A 101 -1.33 -15.05 0.92
N ASN A 102 -0.48 -14.13 0.46
CA ASN A 102 -0.11 -12.90 1.14
C ASN A 102 0.35 -13.08 2.62
N LEU A 103 1.65 -13.29 2.86
CA LEU A 103 2.22 -13.30 4.21
C LEU A 103 1.92 -11.98 4.94
N GLN A 104 1.24 -12.08 6.08
CA GLN A 104 1.04 -10.93 6.95
C GLN A 104 2.40 -10.40 7.42
N LYS A 105 2.72 -9.17 7.01
CA LYS A 105 3.93 -8.46 7.46
C LYS A 105 3.81 -7.97 8.91
N ALA A 106 2.61 -7.73 9.41
CA ALA A 106 2.34 -7.27 10.78
C ALA A 106 1.24 -8.11 11.45
N VAL A 107 1.38 -8.40 12.74
CA VAL A 107 0.44 -9.27 13.48
C VAL A 107 -0.63 -8.49 14.24
N ASN A 108 -0.36 -7.23 14.58
CA ASN A 108 -1.29 -6.36 15.30
C ASN A 108 -1.21 -4.92 14.78
N LEU A 109 -2.17 -4.10 15.20
CA LEU A 109 -2.27 -2.69 14.78
C LEU A 109 -1.05 -1.86 15.19
N GLN A 110 -0.41 -2.19 16.32
CA GLN A 110 0.78 -1.49 16.79
C GLN A 110 1.99 -1.76 15.88
N GLU A 111 2.28 -3.03 15.56
CA GLU A 111 3.34 -3.39 14.61
C GLU A 111 3.07 -2.75 13.24
N PHE A 112 1.83 -2.83 12.76
CA PHE A 112 1.45 -2.24 11.47
C PHE A 112 1.68 -0.73 11.46
N PHE A 113 1.24 -0.03 12.51
CA PHE A 113 1.46 1.40 12.68
C PHE A 113 2.95 1.76 12.72
N LEU A 114 3.76 1.01 13.50
CA LEU A 114 5.18 1.28 13.60
C LEU A 114 5.91 1.05 12.27
N MET A 115 5.56 0.01 11.54
CA MET A 115 6.15 -0.29 10.24
C MET A 115 5.76 0.72 9.15
N THR A 116 4.49 1.12 9.12
CA THR A 116 3.93 1.92 8.02
C THR A 116 3.96 3.42 8.32
N ARG A 117 3.44 3.85 9.46
CA ARG A 117 3.31 5.27 9.82
C ARG A 117 4.56 5.81 10.50
N MET A 118 5.25 5.00 11.30
CA MET A 118 6.52 5.42 11.91
C MET A 118 7.74 5.08 11.06
N ALA A 119 7.59 4.39 9.92
CA ALA A 119 8.72 3.94 9.09
C ALA A 119 9.80 3.17 9.89
N ALA A 120 9.41 2.51 10.99
CA ALA A 120 10.29 1.78 11.91
C ALA A 120 10.31 0.29 11.58
N LYS A 121 10.33 -0.05 10.29
CA LYS A 121 10.23 -1.43 9.79
C LYS A 121 11.39 -2.32 10.26
N LEU A 122 12.59 -1.73 10.38
CA LEU A 122 13.81 -2.44 10.77
C LEU A 122 13.66 -3.16 12.13
N LEU A 123 12.87 -2.59 13.05
CA LEU A 123 12.54 -3.19 14.35
C LEU A 123 11.92 -4.59 14.26
N PHE A 124 11.21 -4.87 13.16
CA PHE A 124 10.46 -6.10 12.97
C PHE A 124 11.05 -7.03 11.93
N ASN A 125 12.16 -6.68 11.28
CA ASN A 125 12.71 -7.46 10.16
C ASN A 125 13.04 -8.91 10.56
N GLU A 126 13.74 -9.13 11.67
CA GLU A 126 14.00 -10.49 12.17
C GLU A 126 12.70 -11.23 12.52
N ARG A 127 11.75 -10.55 13.18
CA ARG A 127 10.47 -11.16 13.57
C ARG A 127 9.64 -11.56 12.35
N ILE A 128 9.59 -10.71 11.33
CA ILE A 128 8.94 -11.00 10.04
C ILE A 128 9.64 -12.18 9.38
N GLN A 129 10.97 -12.19 9.35
CA GLN A 129 11.74 -13.28 8.78
C GLN A 129 11.44 -14.62 9.49
N THR A 130 11.43 -14.65 10.82
CA THR A 130 11.07 -15.84 11.60
C THR A 130 9.67 -16.32 11.28
N ARG A 131 8.68 -15.43 11.20
CA ARG A 131 7.29 -15.79 10.84
C ARG A 131 7.20 -16.39 9.45
N VAL A 132 7.91 -15.81 8.48
CA VAL A 132 7.96 -16.32 7.10
C VAL A 132 8.59 -17.71 7.06
N LEU A 133 9.69 -17.93 7.79
CA LEU A 133 10.33 -19.23 7.91
C LEU A 133 9.42 -20.28 8.55
N GLN A 134 8.70 -19.88 9.61
CA GLN A 134 7.73 -20.75 10.28
C GLN A 134 6.58 -21.13 9.34
N ALA A 135 6.06 -20.19 8.56
CA ALA A 135 4.99 -20.44 7.59
C ALA A 135 5.43 -21.43 6.51
N ILE A 136 6.61 -21.20 5.91
CA ILE A 136 7.18 -22.05 4.86
C ILE A 136 7.56 -23.44 5.41
N GLY A 137 8.02 -23.52 6.65
CA GLY A 137 8.49 -24.77 7.28
C GLY A 137 7.40 -25.76 7.68
N ARG A 138 6.11 -25.41 7.58
CA ARG A 138 4.99 -26.27 8.04
C ARG A 138 4.89 -27.61 7.31
N CYS A 139 5.34 -27.66 6.06
CA CYS A 139 5.31 -28.86 5.20
C CYS A 139 6.70 -29.45 4.95
N SER A 140 7.72 -29.08 5.74
CA SER A 140 9.08 -29.63 5.61
C SER A 140 9.81 -29.59 6.95
N ARG A 141 9.90 -30.73 7.66
CA ARG A 141 10.56 -30.80 8.99
C ARG A 141 11.85 -31.62 9.01
N GLY A 142 12.12 -32.42 7.98
CA GLY A 142 13.24 -33.36 7.96
C GLY A 142 14.29 -33.10 6.88
N PRO A 143 15.54 -33.57 7.04
CA PRO A 143 16.61 -33.46 6.04
C PRO A 143 16.40 -34.32 4.78
N LYS A 144 15.34 -35.12 4.72
CA LYS A 144 14.89 -35.90 3.55
C LYS A 144 13.48 -35.50 3.08
N ASP A 145 12.87 -34.52 3.76
CA ASP A 145 11.49 -34.10 3.51
C ASP A 145 11.43 -33.12 2.35
N TYR A 146 10.31 -33.06 1.62
CA TYR A 146 10.18 -32.13 0.50
C TYR A 146 8.76 -31.64 0.34
N SER A 147 8.64 -30.38 -0.08
CA SER A 147 7.35 -29.77 -0.37
C SER A 147 7.45 -28.68 -1.43
N ALA A 148 6.37 -28.49 -2.17
CA ALA A 148 6.22 -27.33 -3.03
C ALA A 148 5.51 -26.22 -2.28
N VAL A 149 6.00 -25.00 -2.45
CA VAL A 149 5.47 -23.80 -1.82
C VAL A 149 5.06 -22.81 -2.92
N ILE A 150 3.76 -22.64 -3.09
CA ILE A 150 3.18 -21.73 -4.06
C ILE A 150 2.88 -20.41 -3.39
N ILE A 151 3.44 -19.32 -3.90
CA ILE A 151 3.34 -18.01 -3.29
C ILE A 151 2.46 -17.11 -4.15
N THR A 152 1.31 -16.70 -3.61
CA THR A 152 0.37 -15.75 -4.26
C THR A 152 0.18 -14.49 -3.41
N GLY A 153 -0.30 -13.42 -4.02
CA GLY A 153 -0.50 -12.11 -3.41
C GLY A 153 0.71 -11.18 -3.52
N HIS A 154 0.61 -10.01 -2.89
CA HIS A 154 1.59 -8.91 -2.94
C HIS A 154 2.89 -9.21 -2.16
N LEU A 155 3.56 -10.31 -2.52
CA LEU A 155 4.76 -10.79 -1.85
C LEU A 155 6.01 -10.47 -2.64
N ASN A 156 6.24 -9.17 -2.81
CA ASN A 156 7.57 -8.61 -3.06
C ASN A 156 8.57 -9.08 -1.97
N TYR A 157 8.12 -9.55 -0.80
CA TYR A 157 9.02 -9.89 0.31
C TYR A 157 9.95 -11.08 0.02
N LEU A 158 9.43 -12.14 -0.61
CA LEU A 158 10.15 -13.38 -0.89
C LEU A 158 10.81 -13.40 -2.28
N SER A 159 10.55 -12.38 -3.08
CA SER A 159 11.03 -12.24 -4.46
C SER A 159 11.98 -11.06 -4.66
N ASP A 160 12.03 -10.11 -3.71
CA ASP A 160 12.96 -8.98 -3.72
C ASP A 160 14.35 -9.40 -3.24
N GLN A 161 15.35 -9.33 -4.12
CA GLN A 161 16.74 -9.66 -3.81
C GLN A 161 17.29 -8.88 -2.61
N LYS A 162 16.82 -7.64 -2.37
CA LYS A 162 17.24 -6.84 -1.21
C LYS A 162 16.83 -7.49 0.12
N ARG A 163 15.82 -8.36 0.10
CA ARG A 163 15.30 -9.08 1.26
C ARG A 163 15.82 -10.51 1.32
N ILE A 164 15.92 -11.16 0.16
CA ILE A 164 16.38 -12.55 0.05
C ILE A 164 17.76 -12.73 0.71
N LYS A 165 18.68 -11.78 0.49
CA LYS A 165 20.06 -11.80 1.02
C LYS A 165 20.19 -11.97 2.55
N HIS A 166 19.11 -11.76 3.31
CA HIS A 166 19.10 -11.91 4.75
C HIS A 166 18.76 -13.33 5.22
N PHE A 167 18.23 -14.19 4.35
CA PHE A 167 17.90 -15.58 4.69
C PHE A 167 19.15 -16.47 4.70
N HIS A 168 19.00 -17.68 5.24
CA HIS A 168 20.03 -18.70 5.15
C HIS A 168 20.32 -19.04 3.67
N PRO A 169 21.57 -19.30 3.26
CA PRO A 169 21.95 -19.54 1.85
C PRO A 169 21.11 -20.60 1.14
N GLU A 170 20.72 -21.66 1.86
CA GLU A 170 19.83 -22.70 1.34
C GLU A 170 18.51 -22.12 0.81
N LEU A 171 17.81 -21.32 1.64
CA LEU A 171 16.55 -20.73 1.26
C LEU A 171 16.72 -19.64 0.20
N GLN A 172 17.85 -18.91 0.21
CA GLN A 172 18.16 -17.95 -0.84
C GLN A 172 18.19 -18.64 -2.21
N ALA A 173 18.93 -19.74 -2.32
CA ALA A 173 19.04 -20.50 -3.55
C ALA A 173 17.69 -21.09 -4.01
N GLU A 174 16.91 -21.67 -3.09
CA GLU A 174 15.57 -22.19 -3.38
C GLU A 174 14.63 -21.10 -3.92
N LEU A 175 14.65 -19.89 -3.31
CA LEU A 175 13.84 -18.76 -3.75
C LEU A 175 14.31 -18.22 -5.11
N MET A 176 15.62 -18.02 -5.29
CA MET A 176 16.19 -17.53 -6.56
C MET A 176 15.85 -18.47 -7.71
N PHE A 177 16.04 -19.78 -7.52
CA PHE A 177 15.65 -20.80 -8.49
C PHE A 177 14.15 -20.74 -8.79
N GLY A 178 13.30 -20.70 -7.75
CA GLY A 178 11.84 -20.63 -7.93
C GLY A 178 11.37 -19.38 -8.69
N ILE A 179 12.00 -18.22 -8.43
CA ILE A 179 11.71 -16.98 -9.16
C ILE A 179 12.06 -17.13 -10.64
N GLU A 180 13.25 -17.65 -10.95
CA GLU A 180 13.72 -17.87 -12.33
C GLU A 180 12.81 -18.83 -13.09
N GLN A 181 12.44 -19.97 -12.48
CA GLN A 181 11.57 -20.97 -13.09
C GLN A 181 10.10 -20.53 -13.23
N SER A 182 9.70 -19.45 -12.54
CA SER A 182 8.33 -18.92 -12.61
C SER A 182 8.20 -17.75 -13.61
N GLN A 183 9.27 -17.33 -14.28
CA GLN A 183 9.22 -16.22 -15.24
C GLN A 183 8.79 -16.69 -16.62
N LYS A 184 7.83 -15.96 -17.23
CA LYS A 184 7.39 -16.17 -18.64
C LYS A 184 6.97 -17.61 -18.97
N ILE A 185 6.43 -18.34 -18.00
CA ILE A 185 6.06 -19.74 -18.10
C ILE A 185 4.53 -19.93 -18.09
N GLY A 186 4.01 -20.90 -18.84
CA GLY A 186 2.57 -21.18 -18.92
C GLY A 186 2.04 -22.03 -17.76
N VAL A 187 0.71 -22.10 -17.62
CA VAL A 187 0.04 -22.90 -16.59
C VAL A 187 0.45 -24.38 -16.66
N ASN A 188 0.49 -24.95 -17.86
CA ASN A 188 0.78 -26.37 -18.04
C ASN A 188 2.24 -26.70 -17.70
N ASP A 189 3.18 -25.85 -18.12
CA ASP A 189 4.60 -26.05 -17.82
C ASP A 189 4.87 -26.00 -16.30
N LEU A 190 4.21 -25.09 -15.57
CA LEU A 190 4.30 -25.06 -14.10
C LEU A 190 3.77 -26.34 -13.44
N ILE A 191 2.73 -26.94 -14.00
CA ILE A 191 2.16 -28.21 -13.51
C ILE A 191 3.12 -29.36 -13.80
N ASP A 192 3.73 -29.38 -14.98
CA ASP A 192 4.70 -30.40 -15.34
C ASP A 192 5.97 -30.31 -14.46
N ASN A 193 6.47 -29.09 -14.20
CA ASN A 193 7.55 -28.86 -13.24
C ASN A 193 7.20 -29.35 -11.84
N PHE A 194 5.98 -29.08 -11.38
CA PHE A 194 5.48 -29.57 -10.10
C PHE A 194 5.42 -31.10 -10.06
N ARG A 195 4.96 -31.75 -11.15
CA ARG A 195 4.91 -33.22 -11.25
C ARG A 195 6.30 -33.84 -11.21
N ILE A 196 7.26 -33.28 -11.95
CA ILE A 196 8.67 -33.71 -11.95
C ILE A 196 9.24 -33.68 -10.53
N PHE A 197 8.95 -32.61 -9.77
CA PHE A 197 9.37 -32.47 -8.38
C PHE A 197 8.73 -33.50 -7.45
N LEU A 198 7.41 -33.70 -7.53
CA LEU A 198 6.73 -34.69 -6.67
C LEU A 198 7.20 -36.12 -6.95
N GLU A 199 7.42 -36.48 -8.21
CA GLU A 199 7.82 -37.83 -8.63
C GLU A 199 9.32 -38.11 -8.43
N HIS A 200 10.13 -37.10 -8.08
CA HIS A 200 11.59 -37.23 -7.94
C HIS A 200 12.26 -37.83 -9.19
N LYS A 201 11.82 -37.40 -10.37
CA LYS A 201 12.39 -37.88 -11.64
C LYS A 201 13.85 -37.44 -11.80
N ASN A 202 14.57 -38.05 -12.74
CA ASN A 202 15.97 -37.69 -13.03
C ASN A 202 16.15 -36.20 -13.34
N GLU A 203 15.17 -35.54 -13.98
CA GLU A 203 15.22 -34.10 -14.26
C GLU A 203 15.27 -33.26 -12.97
N TRP A 204 14.75 -33.77 -11.85
CA TRP A 204 14.85 -33.10 -10.55
C TRP A 204 16.28 -33.07 -10.01
N ALA A 205 17.12 -34.06 -10.33
CA ALA A 205 18.51 -34.08 -9.90
C ALA A 205 19.28 -32.90 -10.51
N GLU A 206 19.09 -32.64 -11.80
CA GLU A 206 19.71 -31.49 -12.49
C GLU A 206 19.24 -30.15 -11.92
N ALA A 207 17.92 -30.01 -11.65
CA ALA A 207 17.38 -28.83 -11.00
C ALA A 207 17.96 -28.63 -9.58
N ASN A 208 18.11 -29.72 -8.83
CA ASN A 208 18.69 -29.70 -7.49
C ASN A 208 20.17 -29.29 -7.50
N ASP A 209 20.94 -29.72 -8.50
CA ASP A 209 22.36 -29.34 -8.64
C ASP A 209 22.50 -27.82 -8.90
N GLN A 210 21.64 -27.23 -9.73
CA GLN A 210 21.60 -25.78 -9.93
C GLN A 210 21.30 -25.01 -8.63
N ILE A 211 20.42 -25.54 -7.77
CA ILE A 211 20.14 -24.94 -6.46
C ILE A 211 21.38 -25.01 -5.56
N LEU A 212 22.13 -26.12 -5.59
CA LEU A 212 23.35 -26.28 -4.82
C LEU A 212 24.46 -25.33 -5.30
N GLU A 213 24.63 -25.15 -6.60
CA GLU A 213 25.56 -24.17 -7.17
C GLU A 213 25.23 -22.75 -6.69
N LYS A 214 23.97 -22.30 -6.84
CA LYS A 214 23.51 -20.98 -6.36
C LYS A 214 23.74 -20.81 -4.85
N ARG A 215 23.57 -21.87 -4.06
CA ARG A 215 23.79 -21.84 -2.61
C ARG A 215 25.25 -21.55 -2.27
N GLU A 216 26.20 -22.08 -3.03
CA GLU A 216 27.64 -21.83 -2.83
C GLU A 216 28.04 -20.39 -3.17
N GLU A 217 27.30 -19.73 -4.06
CA GLU A 217 27.54 -18.35 -4.48
C GLU A 217 27.03 -17.28 -3.50
N VAL A 218 26.15 -17.65 -2.56
CA VAL A 218 25.45 -16.69 -1.70
C VAL A 218 25.78 -16.85 -0.22
N THR A 219 25.77 -15.73 0.51
CA THR A 219 25.99 -15.69 1.96
C THR A 219 24.87 -14.94 2.66
N GLN A 220 24.62 -15.29 3.91
CA GLN A 220 23.63 -14.59 4.73
C GLN A 220 24.16 -13.25 5.21
N GLN A 221 23.48 -12.16 4.84
CA GLN A 221 23.75 -10.82 5.35
C GLN A 221 22.91 -10.53 6.59
N GLN A 222 23.51 -9.93 7.61
CA GLN A 222 22.78 -9.43 8.77
C GLN A 222 21.94 -8.20 8.39
N PHE A 223 20.82 -8.00 9.09
CA PHE A 223 20.07 -6.74 8.94
C PHE A 223 20.90 -5.55 9.46
N PRO A 224 20.75 -4.36 8.87
CA PRO A 224 21.43 -3.17 9.35
C PRO A 224 20.99 -2.82 10.78
N ALA A 225 21.81 -2.06 11.50
CA ALA A 225 21.53 -1.50 12.82
C ALA A 225 21.07 -2.47 13.94
N MET A 226 21.10 -3.80 13.75
CA MET A 226 20.68 -4.76 14.78
C MET A 226 21.49 -4.63 16.07
N HIS A 227 22.77 -4.29 15.96
CA HIS A 227 23.63 -4.05 17.12
C HIS A 227 23.23 -2.81 17.92
N GLU A 228 22.69 -1.76 17.28
CA GLU A 228 22.18 -0.57 17.97
C GLU A 228 20.89 -0.92 18.71
N LEU A 229 19.96 -1.60 18.04
CA LEU A 229 18.71 -2.08 18.65
C LEU A 229 18.97 -3.02 19.84
N ALA A 230 19.96 -3.90 19.75
CA ALA A 230 20.31 -4.79 20.86
C ALA A 230 20.80 -4.03 22.10
N LYS A 231 21.52 -2.91 21.93
CA LYS A 231 21.98 -2.08 23.04
C LYS A 231 20.85 -1.33 23.72
N THR A 232 19.78 -0.99 23.00
CA THR A 232 18.69 -0.18 23.55
C THR A 232 17.78 -1.00 24.47
N VAL A 233 17.66 -2.31 24.27
CA VAL A 233 16.72 -3.21 24.97
C VAL A 233 16.63 -2.97 26.48
N ASN A 234 17.77 -2.85 27.18
CA ASN A 234 17.78 -2.63 28.62
C ASN A 234 17.12 -1.29 29.00
N HIS A 235 17.45 -0.22 28.27
CA HIS A 235 16.86 1.11 28.47
C HIS A 235 15.37 1.12 28.09
N GLU A 236 14.96 0.40 27.04
CA GLU A 236 13.54 0.29 26.67
C GLU A 236 12.70 -0.37 27.77
N ILE A 237 13.22 -1.46 28.37
CA ILE A 237 12.56 -2.16 29.47
C ILE A 237 12.51 -1.27 30.72
N ASN A 238 13.61 -0.56 31.03
CA ASN A 238 13.65 0.35 32.17
C ASN A 238 12.68 1.51 32.00
N TRP A 239 12.58 2.08 30.79
CA TRP A 239 11.58 3.09 30.45
C TRP A 239 10.16 2.59 30.72
N GLN A 240 9.81 1.39 30.23
CA GLN A 240 8.47 0.82 30.44
C GLN A 240 8.15 0.64 31.94
N LYS A 241 9.12 0.14 32.71
CA LYS A 241 8.97 -0.02 34.18
C LYS A 241 8.80 1.32 34.87
N ALA A 242 9.64 2.30 34.55
CA ALA A 242 9.58 3.64 35.13
C ALA A 242 8.25 4.34 34.82
N MET A 243 7.76 4.23 33.57
CA MET A 243 6.44 4.73 33.20
C MET A 243 5.31 4.05 33.98
N TRP A 244 5.40 2.73 34.20
CA TRP A 244 4.42 1.98 34.99
C TRP A 244 4.41 2.39 36.47
N GLU A 245 5.59 2.63 37.02
CA GLU A 245 5.81 3.11 38.40
C GLU A 245 5.54 4.61 38.58
N LYS A 246 5.24 5.33 37.48
CA LYS A 246 5.10 6.79 37.41
C LYS A 246 6.37 7.57 37.79
N ASP A 247 7.53 6.93 37.69
CA ASP A 247 8.82 7.62 37.78
C ASP A 247 9.13 8.24 36.41
N TYR A 248 8.49 9.38 36.13
CA TYR A 248 8.57 10.03 34.83
C TYR A 248 9.94 10.66 34.56
N VAL A 249 10.68 11.05 35.60
CA VAL A 249 12.06 11.54 35.50
C VAL A 249 12.98 10.43 35.00
N LYS A 250 12.93 9.25 35.64
CA LYS A 250 13.73 8.11 35.21
C LYS A 250 13.33 7.64 33.81
N ALA A 251 12.02 7.58 33.53
CA ALA A 251 11.55 7.27 32.17
C ALA A 251 12.12 8.27 31.16
N PHE A 252 12.11 9.57 31.44
CA PHE A 252 12.69 10.56 30.53
C PHE A 252 14.18 10.30 30.23
N ASP A 253 14.96 9.93 31.25
CA ASP A 253 16.39 9.65 31.07
C ASP A 253 16.64 8.33 30.34
N ASP A 254 15.94 7.24 30.66
CA ASP A 254 16.03 5.96 29.93
C ASP A 254 15.66 6.14 28.44
N ALA A 255 14.64 6.95 28.13
CA ALA A 255 14.29 7.27 26.74
C ALA A 255 15.42 8.02 26.01
N ARG A 256 16.17 8.87 26.72
CA ARG A 256 17.33 9.59 26.15
C ARG A 256 18.53 8.68 25.94
N ASP A 257 18.73 7.70 26.80
CA ASP A 257 19.75 6.69 26.62
C ASP A 257 19.46 5.84 25.37
N VAL A 258 18.20 5.43 25.16
CA VAL A 258 17.77 4.81 23.90
C VAL A 258 18.13 5.70 22.70
N LEU A 259 17.79 6.98 22.74
CA LEU A 259 18.11 7.94 21.67
C LEU A 259 19.62 8.11 21.43
N GLY A 260 20.47 7.94 22.45
CA GLY A 260 21.93 8.04 22.35
C GLY A 260 22.57 6.88 21.57
N GLU A 261 21.94 5.72 21.59
CA GLU A 261 22.39 4.50 20.91
C GLU A 261 21.90 4.39 19.46
N LEU A 262 20.72 4.93 19.13
CA LEU A 262 20.13 4.84 17.79
C LEU A 262 20.73 5.87 16.82
N ARG A 263 21.72 5.50 16.01
CA ARG A 263 22.43 6.39 15.07
C ARG A 263 22.16 6.11 13.60
N ASP A 264 21.77 4.89 13.25
CA ASP A 264 21.58 4.48 11.86
C ASP A 264 20.51 5.35 11.15
N SER A 265 20.72 5.63 9.87
CA SER A 265 19.81 6.42 9.04
C SER A 265 18.44 5.74 8.83
N GLU A 266 18.37 4.40 8.86
CA GLU A 266 17.12 3.64 8.75
C GLU A 266 16.29 3.66 10.05
N LEU A 267 16.90 4.07 11.17
CA LEU A 267 16.24 4.16 12.48
C LEU A 267 15.62 5.54 12.77
N LYS A 268 15.61 6.47 11.80
CA LYS A 268 14.99 7.81 11.95
C LYS A 268 13.56 7.75 12.49
N GLY A 269 12.77 6.82 11.95
CA GLY A 269 11.39 6.60 12.37
C GLY A 269 11.26 6.15 13.83
N TYR A 270 12.12 5.23 14.26
CA TYR A 270 12.15 4.75 15.63
C TYR A 270 12.68 5.82 16.60
N ARG A 271 13.68 6.61 16.21
CA ARG A 271 14.11 7.81 16.96
C ARG A 271 12.98 8.81 17.13
N ALA A 272 12.18 9.07 16.10
CA ALA A 272 11.04 9.98 16.19
C ALA A 272 10.04 9.49 17.27
N LEU A 273 9.79 8.18 17.33
CA LEU A 273 8.99 7.59 18.40
C LEU A 273 9.61 7.84 19.78
N TRP A 274 10.90 7.56 19.95
CA TRP A 274 11.57 7.72 21.24
C TRP A 274 11.66 9.17 21.71
N HIS A 275 11.84 10.12 20.79
CA HIS A 275 11.68 11.54 21.11
C HIS A 275 10.26 11.87 21.57
N TYR A 276 9.23 11.29 20.94
CA TYR A 276 7.85 11.45 21.39
C TYR A 276 7.60 10.83 22.79
N LEU A 277 8.15 9.64 23.05
CA LEU A 277 8.05 8.98 24.35
C LEU A 277 8.77 9.77 25.44
N ALA A 278 9.98 10.28 25.16
CA ALA A 278 10.70 11.18 26.07
C ALA A 278 9.88 12.46 26.33
N GLY A 279 9.33 13.09 25.29
CA GLY A 279 8.47 14.27 25.44
C GLY A 279 7.23 13.98 26.30
N SER A 280 6.64 12.80 26.14
CA SER A 280 5.48 12.34 26.92
C SER A 280 5.84 12.12 28.39
N SER A 281 6.97 11.47 28.69
CA SER A 281 7.47 11.31 30.07
C SER A 281 7.69 12.68 30.72
N ALA A 282 8.38 13.61 30.05
CA ALA A 282 8.55 14.97 30.59
C ALA A 282 7.24 15.75 30.74
N LYS A 283 6.25 15.53 29.86
CA LYS A 283 4.95 16.22 29.98
C LYS A 283 4.15 15.72 31.18
N LEU A 284 4.19 14.42 31.46
CA LEU A 284 3.57 13.85 32.66
C LEU A 284 4.26 14.36 33.93
N GLU A 285 5.60 14.40 33.94
CA GLU A 285 6.34 15.02 35.04
C GLU A 285 6.00 16.51 35.22
N ALA A 286 5.80 17.24 34.12
CA ALA A 286 5.42 18.66 34.20
C ALA A 286 4.04 18.87 34.83
N ILE A 287 3.13 17.90 34.75
CA ILE A 287 1.83 17.96 35.43
C ILE A 287 2.03 17.79 36.94
N ASP A 288 2.91 16.90 37.36
CA ASP A 288 3.17 16.62 38.78
C ASP A 288 4.07 17.68 39.44
N SER A 289 4.91 18.37 38.66
CA SER A 289 5.91 19.34 39.12
C SER A 289 5.56 20.81 38.83
N ASP A 290 4.27 21.13 38.66
CA ASP A 290 3.76 22.48 38.39
C ASP A 290 4.49 23.22 37.23
N GLY A 291 4.71 22.49 36.13
CA GLY A 291 5.25 23.02 34.88
C GLY A 291 6.77 23.00 34.74
N SER A 292 7.54 22.58 35.74
CA SER A 292 9.03 22.61 35.71
C SER A 292 9.66 21.85 34.53
N TRP A 293 8.96 20.89 33.94
CA TRP A 293 9.46 20.05 32.84
C TRP A 293 8.89 20.40 31.46
N GLU A 294 8.06 21.45 31.36
CA GLU A 294 7.37 21.76 30.10
C GLU A 294 8.33 22.13 28.96
N SER A 295 9.43 22.81 29.26
CA SER A 295 10.47 23.14 28.27
C SER A 295 11.14 21.88 27.70
N LYS A 296 11.48 20.91 28.55
CA LYS A 296 12.08 19.62 28.15
C LYS A 296 11.10 18.81 27.30
N ALA A 297 9.83 18.77 27.69
CA ALA A 297 8.79 18.10 26.91
C ALA A 297 8.68 18.72 25.51
N ARG A 298 8.60 20.04 25.43
CA ARG A 298 8.51 20.78 24.17
C ARG A 298 9.72 20.54 23.26
N GLU A 299 10.93 20.55 23.81
CA GLU A 299 12.15 20.28 23.04
C GLU A 299 12.12 18.88 22.41
N GLN A 300 11.74 17.86 23.19
CA GLN A 300 11.66 16.48 22.69
C GLN A 300 10.56 16.31 21.64
N PHE A 301 9.40 16.92 21.82
CA PHE A 301 8.35 16.91 20.79
C PHE A 301 8.77 17.60 19.49
N ILE A 302 9.52 18.71 19.58
CA ILE A 302 10.11 19.36 18.40
C ILE A 302 11.12 18.43 17.70
N LYS A 303 11.98 17.75 18.48
CA LYS A 303 12.92 16.76 17.93
C LYS A 303 12.19 15.58 17.27
N ALA A 304 11.11 15.09 17.89
CA ALA A 304 10.28 14.02 17.34
C ALA A 304 9.70 14.42 15.97
N LYS A 305 9.12 15.64 15.89
CA LYS A 305 8.60 16.22 14.65
C LYS A 305 9.69 16.37 13.58
N ASN A 306 10.85 16.89 13.96
CA ASN A 306 11.93 17.19 13.03
C ASN A 306 12.77 15.95 12.65
N ALA A 307 12.61 14.83 13.36
CA ALA A 307 13.34 13.60 13.09
C ALA A 307 13.05 13.05 11.68
N THR A 308 11.87 13.34 11.12
CA THR A 308 11.55 12.98 9.73
C THR A 308 10.36 13.76 9.17
N PHE A 309 10.48 14.17 7.90
CA PHE A 309 9.40 14.80 7.14
C PHE A 309 8.24 13.82 6.84
N GLY A 310 8.50 12.51 6.88
CA GLY A 310 7.53 11.49 6.51
C GLY A 310 6.56 11.04 7.61
N ILE A 311 6.60 11.65 8.81
CA ILE A 311 5.69 11.36 9.95
C ILE A 311 5.05 12.68 10.42
N SER A 312 4.46 13.40 9.48
CA SER A 312 3.94 14.75 9.71
C SER A 312 2.85 14.78 10.79
N TRP A 313 2.01 13.74 10.91
CA TRP A 313 0.95 13.67 11.90
C TRP A 313 1.43 13.79 13.36
N LEU A 314 2.70 13.47 13.65
CA LEU A 314 3.29 13.61 14.98
C LEU A 314 3.32 15.07 15.46
N SER A 315 3.34 16.03 14.52
CA SER A 315 3.18 17.47 14.80
C SER A 315 1.89 17.78 15.56
N ARG A 316 0.83 17.00 15.34
CA ARG A 316 -0.45 17.20 16.05
C ARG A 316 -0.38 16.83 17.52
N LEU A 317 0.44 15.85 17.88
CA LEU A 317 0.63 15.45 19.28
C LEU A 317 1.66 16.31 20.01
N ALA A 318 2.62 16.88 19.27
CA ALA A 318 3.66 17.75 19.80
C ALA A 318 3.14 19.12 20.28
N ASN A 319 1.98 19.55 19.78
CA ASN A 319 1.42 20.86 20.07
C ASN A 319 0.42 20.79 21.23
N SER A 320 0.69 21.55 22.30
CA SER A 320 -0.28 21.84 23.35
C SER A 320 -1.51 22.55 22.73
N PRO A 321 -2.75 22.33 23.20
CA PRO A 321 -3.98 22.88 22.59
C PRO A 321 -4.01 24.41 22.40
N ASN A 322 -3.07 25.15 23.00
CA ASN A 322 -2.93 26.61 22.87
C ASN A 322 -1.98 27.08 21.76
N VAL A 323 -1.34 26.19 21.00
CA VAL A 323 -0.51 26.57 19.85
C VAL A 323 -1.37 26.55 18.59
N ARG A 324 -1.68 27.72 18.04
CA ARG A 324 -2.32 27.84 16.72
C ARG A 324 -1.53 27.01 15.70
N TYR A 325 -2.17 26.05 15.05
CA TYR A 325 -1.59 25.34 13.92
C TYR A 325 -1.10 26.35 12.89
N ARG A 326 0.16 26.23 12.48
CA ARG A 326 0.64 26.98 11.31
C ARG A 326 0.03 26.33 10.08
N VAL A 327 -0.57 27.13 9.20
CA VAL A 327 -1.15 26.66 7.92
C VAL A 327 -0.18 25.76 7.15
N GLU A 328 1.12 26.05 7.21
CA GLU A 328 2.19 25.24 6.62
C GLU A 328 2.25 23.79 7.15
N GLU A 329 1.99 23.57 8.45
CA GLU A 329 2.01 22.23 9.06
C GLU A 329 0.82 21.39 8.60
N GLU A 330 -0.35 22.01 8.47
CA GLU A 330 -1.54 21.33 7.95
C GLU A 330 -1.37 20.91 6.49
N ILE A 331 -0.79 21.79 5.67
CA ILE A 331 -0.43 21.50 4.27
C ILE A 331 0.50 20.29 4.19
N GLN A 332 1.57 20.27 4.98
CA GLN A 332 2.53 19.16 5.02
C GLN A 332 1.88 17.85 5.49
N ASN A 333 0.96 17.92 6.45
CA ASN A 333 0.21 16.77 6.94
C ASN A 333 -0.63 16.12 5.83
N ILE A 334 -1.44 16.92 5.13
CA ILE A 334 -2.32 16.44 4.06
C ILE A 334 -1.46 15.89 2.90
N ALA A 335 -0.37 16.58 2.53
CA ALA A 335 0.55 16.09 1.50
C ALA A 335 1.21 14.75 1.89
N SER A 336 1.52 14.53 3.17
CA SER A 336 2.09 13.25 3.61
C SER A 336 1.10 12.10 3.47
N VAL A 337 -0.19 12.32 3.77
CA VAL A 337 -1.25 11.31 3.58
C VAL A 337 -1.32 10.90 2.12
N GLN A 338 -1.19 11.86 1.18
CA GLN A 338 -1.13 11.58 -0.25
C GLN A 338 0.02 10.64 -0.62
N ILE A 339 1.22 10.91 -0.10
CA ILE A 339 2.40 10.09 -0.36
C ILE A 339 2.23 8.68 0.22
N GLU A 340 1.67 8.56 1.44
CA GLU A 340 1.41 7.25 2.06
C GLU A 340 0.38 6.43 1.27
N ASN A 341 -0.67 7.08 0.76
CA ASN A 341 -1.63 6.44 -0.15
C ASN A 341 -0.97 6.02 -1.47
N LEU A 342 -0.05 6.82 -2.00
CA LEU A 342 0.72 6.46 -3.20
C LEU A 342 1.65 5.27 -2.96
N GLU A 343 2.33 5.18 -1.80
CA GLU A 343 3.13 4.00 -1.43
C GLU A 343 2.27 2.73 -1.44
N GLN A 344 1.10 2.80 -0.81
CA GLN A 344 0.16 1.68 -0.72
C GLN A 344 -0.30 1.25 -2.11
N TYR A 345 -0.67 2.22 -2.96
CA TYR A 345 -1.08 1.97 -4.34
C TYR A 345 0.04 1.34 -5.19
N LEU A 346 1.29 1.80 -5.05
CA LEU A 346 2.43 1.22 -5.77
C LEU A 346 2.76 -0.20 -5.28
N GLU A 347 2.66 -0.46 -3.98
CA GLU A 347 2.84 -1.80 -3.41
C GLU A 347 1.77 -2.77 -3.96
N GLU A 348 0.51 -2.34 -4.06
CA GLU A 348 -0.59 -3.12 -4.65
C GLU A 348 -0.35 -3.44 -6.13
N LEU A 349 0.25 -2.53 -6.90
CA LEU A 349 0.61 -2.80 -8.29
C LEU A 349 1.85 -3.72 -8.44
N GLY A 350 2.47 -4.14 -7.33
CA GLY A 350 3.70 -4.93 -7.29
C GLY A 350 4.92 -4.12 -7.74
N ASN A 351 6.14 -4.55 -7.42
CA ASN A 351 7.38 -3.85 -7.82
C ASN A 351 8.37 -4.72 -8.63
N ILE A 352 8.08 -6.01 -8.79
CA ILE A 352 8.95 -6.96 -9.50
C ILE A 352 8.76 -6.82 -11.01
N GLU A 353 7.50 -6.78 -11.45
CA GLU A 353 7.14 -6.71 -12.87
C GLU A 353 6.44 -5.42 -13.22
N ASN A 354 6.60 -5.01 -14.48
CA ASN A 354 5.94 -3.83 -15.00
C ASN A 354 4.53 -4.12 -15.54
N ARG A 355 4.09 -5.39 -15.62
CA ARG A 355 2.82 -5.76 -16.29
C ARG A 355 1.60 -5.06 -15.69
N LYS A 356 1.33 -5.26 -14.40
CA LYS A 356 0.16 -4.67 -13.69
C LYS A 356 0.18 -3.14 -13.75
N PHE A 357 1.35 -2.54 -13.56
CA PHE A 357 1.53 -1.08 -13.61
C PHE A 357 1.38 -0.50 -15.01
N CYS A 358 2.04 -1.07 -16.02
CA CYS A 358 1.90 -0.63 -17.40
C CYS A 358 0.46 -0.81 -17.91
N ARG A 359 -0.24 -1.87 -17.47
CA ARG A 359 -1.67 -2.04 -17.75
C ARG A 359 -2.47 -0.89 -17.15
N ARG A 360 -2.22 -0.56 -15.88
CA ARG A 360 -2.90 0.56 -15.19
C ARG A 360 -2.61 1.91 -15.87
N GLU A 361 -1.38 2.18 -16.27
CA GLU A 361 -1.05 3.40 -17.02
C GLU A 361 -1.75 3.45 -18.38
N ARG A 362 -1.86 2.32 -19.09
CA ARG A 362 -2.63 2.23 -20.34
C ARG A 362 -4.12 2.47 -20.13
N GLU A 363 -4.70 1.87 -19.09
CA GLU A 363 -6.11 2.10 -18.71
C GLU A 363 -6.38 3.61 -18.48
N ILE A 364 -5.43 4.33 -17.88
CA ILE A 364 -5.52 5.78 -17.67
C ILE A 364 -5.35 6.53 -19.01
N SER A 365 -4.24 6.32 -19.72
CA SER A 365 -3.92 7.12 -20.91
C SER A 365 -4.88 6.88 -22.09
N GLU A 366 -5.35 5.65 -22.29
CA GLU A 366 -6.34 5.34 -23.33
C GLU A 366 -7.73 5.84 -22.95
N GLY A 367 -8.10 5.75 -21.68
CA GLY A 367 -9.40 6.21 -21.20
C GLY A 367 -9.54 7.73 -21.15
N LEU A 368 -8.46 8.46 -20.88
CA LEU A 368 -8.43 9.94 -20.90
C LEU A 368 -8.46 10.56 -22.30
N ARG A 369 -8.55 9.77 -23.38
CA ARG A 369 -8.71 10.35 -24.72
C ARG A 369 -10.05 11.10 -24.83
N PRO A 370 -10.12 12.18 -25.63
CA PRO A 370 -11.39 12.85 -25.88
C PRO A 370 -12.43 11.88 -26.48
N ASN A 371 -13.72 12.14 -26.21
CA ASN A 371 -14.85 11.37 -26.75
C ASN A 371 -14.95 9.90 -26.29
N THR A 372 -14.35 9.53 -25.16
CA THR A 372 -14.44 8.17 -24.59
C THR A 372 -15.59 7.99 -23.58
N GLY A 373 -16.32 9.07 -23.26
CA GLY A 373 -17.50 9.04 -22.37
C GLY A 373 -17.19 8.46 -20.98
N LYS A 374 -17.90 7.41 -20.58
CA LYS A 374 -17.74 6.80 -19.24
C LYS A 374 -16.32 6.28 -18.97
N LEU A 375 -15.55 5.96 -20.02
CA LEU A 375 -14.15 5.57 -19.87
C LEU A 375 -13.28 6.74 -19.43
N PHE A 376 -13.64 7.98 -19.79
CA PHE A 376 -12.96 9.19 -19.32
C PHE A 376 -13.09 9.33 -17.81
N GLU A 377 -14.32 9.22 -17.29
CA GLU A 377 -14.61 9.30 -15.85
C GLU A 377 -13.83 8.22 -15.09
N GLN A 378 -13.80 6.99 -15.62
CA GLN A 378 -13.07 5.88 -15.02
C GLN A 378 -11.56 6.14 -15.01
N ALA A 379 -11.02 6.66 -16.10
CA ALA A 379 -9.60 6.97 -16.22
C ALA A 379 -9.19 8.15 -15.33
N ASN A 380 -10.04 9.17 -15.18
CA ASN A 380 -9.86 10.28 -14.25
C ASN A 380 -9.85 9.78 -12.79
N MET A 381 -10.78 8.91 -12.41
CA MET A 381 -10.74 8.24 -11.09
C MET A 381 -9.45 7.44 -10.90
N LEU A 382 -9.02 6.66 -11.91
CA LEU A 382 -7.78 5.89 -11.84
C LEU A 382 -6.54 6.79 -11.73
N LEU A 383 -6.52 7.93 -12.40
CA LEU A 383 -5.46 8.95 -12.29
C LEU A 383 -5.38 9.52 -10.87
N GLY A 384 -6.53 9.83 -10.25
CA GLY A 384 -6.56 10.26 -8.85
C GLY A 384 -5.92 9.24 -7.91
N LYS A 385 -6.28 7.95 -8.05
CA LYS A 385 -5.62 6.87 -7.29
C LYS A 385 -4.13 6.76 -7.59
N HIS A 386 -3.74 6.94 -8.86
CA HIS A 386 -2.35 6.93 -9.32
C HIS A 386 -1.50 8.05 -8.71
N LEU A 387 -2.14 9.12 -8.25
CA LEU A 387 -1.53 10.26 -7.56
C LEU A 387 -1.67 10.21 -6.03
N GLY A 388 -2.24 9.13 -5.48
CA GLY A 388 -2.42 8.97 -4.02
C GLY A 388 -3.69 9.62 -3.44
N PHE A 389 -4.64 10.06 -4.27
CA PHE A 389 -5.95 10.51 -3.81
C PHE A 389 -6.87 9.33 -3.50
N GLU A 390 -7.73 9.48 -2.50
CA GLU A 390 -8.91 8.63 -2.36
C GLU A 390 -9.90 9.04 -3.46
N ALA A 391 -9.95 8.27 -4.55
CA ALA A 391 -10.74 8.61 -5.73
C ALA A 391 -11.89 7.63 -6.00
N GLU A 392 -13.05 8.17 -6.35
CA GLU A 392 -14.31 7.43 -6.55
C GLU A 392 -15.10 7.94 -7.76
N LEU A 393 -15.67 6.99 -8.52
CA LEU A 393 -16.69 7.26 -9.53
C LEU A 393 -18.04 7.55 -8.87
N CYS A 394 -18.60 8.72 -9.15
CA CYS A 394 -19.81 9.23 -8.49
C CYS A 394 -21.05 9.22 -9.41
N SER A 395 -20.86 9.03 -10.72
CA SER A 395 -21.87 9.10 -11.80
C SER A 395 -23.03 8.09 -11.71
N LYS A 396 -23.04 7.18 -10.72
CA LYS A 396 -24.16 6.26 -10.44
C LYS A 396 -25.30 6.92 -9.64
N ARG A 397 -25.10 8.12 -9.10
CA ARG A 397 -26.08 8.83 -8.25
C ARG A 397 -26.65 10.06 -8.98
N THR A 398 -27.92 10.35 -8.77
CA THR A 398 -28.58 11.52 -9.36
C THR A 398 -27.96 12.81 -8.81
N ALA A 399 -27.65 13.76 -9.68
CA ALA A 399 -27.03 15.06 -9.32
C ALA A 399 -25.67 14.97 -8.59
N ALA A 400 -24.93 13.88 -8.81
CA ALA A 400 -23.56 13.73 -8.33
C ALA A 400 -22.54 14.22 -9.37
N PRO A 401 -21.33 14.61 -8.94
CA PRO A 401 -20.21 14.79 -9.86
C PRO A 401 -19.86 13.47 -10.56
N ASP A 402 -19.01 13.55 -11.58
CA ASP A 402 -18.53 12.37 -12.29
C ASP A 402 -17.47 11.64 -11.46
N VAL A 403 -16.50 12.40 -10.93
CA VAL A 403 -15.38 11.89 -10.14
C VAL A 403 -15.16 12.74 -8.89
N LEU A 404 -14.81 12.09 -7.78
CA LEU A 404 -14.33 12.73 -6.55
C LEU A 404 -12.89 12.30 -6.30
N TRP A 405 -12.02 13.25 -5.98
CA TRP A 405 -10.72 13.03 -5.36
C TRP A 405 -10.71 13.66 -3.95
N LEU A 406 -10.29 12.90 -2.93
CA LEU A 406 -10.27 13.34 -1.54
C LEU A 406 -8.93 13.05 -0.89
N ILE A 407 -8.39 14.02 -0.15
CA ILE A 407 -7.33 13.82 0.85
C ILE A 407 -7.58 14.74 2.04
N GLY A 408 -7.64 14.16 3.24
CA GLY A 408 -7.90 14.91 4.46
C GLY A 408 -9.23 15.67 4.36
N SER A 409 -9.17 16.99 4.51
CA SER A 409 -10.32 17.90 4.41
C SER A 409 -10.44 18.61 3.04
N THR A 410 -9.69 18.19 2.03
CA THR A 410 -9.75 18.77 0.67
C THR A 410 -10.36 17.78 -0.32
N ALA A 411 -11.51 18.17 -0.88
CA ALA A 411 -12.21 17.45 -1.94
C ALA A 411 -12.13 18.21 -3.27
N ILE A 412 -11.78 17.50 -4.34
CA ILE A 412 -11.84 17.99 -5.72
C ILE A 412 -12.90 17.15 -6.43
N VAL A 413 -13.98 17.77 -6.89
CA VAL A 413 -15.07 17.10 -7.60
C VAL A 413 -15.09 17.55 -9.05
N PHE A 414 -15.16 16.59 -9.96
CA PHE A 414 -15.04 16.82 -11.39
C PHE A 414 -16.39 16.68 -12.08
N GLU A 415 -16.66 17.60 -13.01
CA GLU A 415 -17.61 17.44 -14.10
C GLU A 415 -16.79 17.28 -15.40
N ASP A 416 -16.79 16.07 -15.95
CA ASP A 416 -15.99 15.66 -17.10
C ASP A 416 -16.79 15.88 -18.40
N HIS A 417 -16.74 17.11 -18.91
CA HIS A 417 -17.36 17.48 -20.18
C HIS A 417 -16.40 17.27 -21.38
N ALA A 418 -15.73 16.11 -21.41
CA ALA A 418 -14.68 15.77 -22.38
C ALA A 418 -15.20 15.32 -23.76
N ASN A 419 -16.48 14.98 -23.88
CA ASN A 419 -17.13 14.61 -25.16
C ASN A 419 -17.63 15.82 -25.97
N ALA A 420 -17.41 17.04 -25.47
CA ALA A 420 -17.82 18.26 -26.14
C ALA A 420 -16.81 18.64 -27.25
N GLY A 421 -17.23 19.45 -28.23
CA GLY A 421 -16.29 20.12 -29.13
C GLY A 421 -15.83 21.47 -28.57
N GLU A 422 -14.73 22.05 -29.09
CA GLU A 422 -14.25 23.37 -28.64
C GLU A 422 -15.27 24.50 -28.85
N GLU A 423 -16.11 24.38 -29.89
CA GLU A 423 -17.20 25.32 -30.19
C GLU A 423 -18.44 25.13 -29.32
N SER A 424 -18.43 24.14 -28.42
CA SER A 424 -19.53 23.93 -27.49
C SER A 424 -19.65 25.12 -26.54
N ILE A 425 -20.88 25.49 -26.23
CA ILE A 425 -21.17 26.59 -25.31
C ILE A 425 -21.72 25.97 -24.03
N ILE A 426 -21.11 26.26 -22.89
CA ILE A 426 -21.63 25.85 -21.59
C ILE A 426 -22.98 26.54 -21.36
N ASP A 427 -24.04 25.74 -21.29
CA ASP A 427 -25.39 26.22 -21.07
C ASP A 427 -25.69 26.42 -19.57
N ILE A 428 -26.85 27.05 -19.29
CA ILE A 428 -27.28 27.34 -17.92
C ILE A 428 -27.52 26.04 -17.12
N LYS A 429 -27.98 24.98 -17.79
CA LYS A 429 -28.32 23.71 -17.13
C LYS A 429 -27.05 23.03 -16.62
N LYS A 430 -26.02 22.93 -17.46
CA LYS A 430 -24.71 22.39 -17.11
C LYS A 430 -24.05 23.25 -16.03
N ALA A 431 -24.01 24.57 -16.17
CA ALA A 431 -23.42 25.44 -15.16
C ALA A 431 -24.09 25.30 -13.78
N ARG A 432 -25.43 25.19 -13.74
CA ARG A 432 -26.17 24.93 -12.50
C ARG A 432 -25.91 23.55 -11.93
N GLN A 433 -25.85 22.52 -12.77
CA GLN A 433 -25.51 21.17 -12.33
C GLN A 433 -24.12 21.15 -11.67
N THR A 434 -23.12 21.68 -12.36
CA THR A 434 -21.73 21.66 -11.91
C THR A 434 -21.55 22.39 -10.58
N VAL A 435 -22.08 23.60 -10.42
CA VAL A 435 -21.93 24.35 -9.14
C VAL A 435 -22.57 23.63 -7.94
N LEU A 436 -23.64 22.86 -8.17
CA LEU A 436 -24.32 22.09 -7.12
C LEU A 436 -23.51 20.87 -6.63
N HIS A 437 -22.46 20.45 -7.33
CA HIS A 437 -21.57 19.39 -6.85
C HIS A 437 -20.87 19.75 -5.53
N SER A 438 -20.74 21.04 -5.22
CA SER A 438 -20.26 21.51 -3.93
C SER A 438 -21.16 21.07 -2.77
N ASN A 439 -22.49 21.17 -2.95
CA ASN A 439 -23.47 20.71 -1.97
C ASN A 439 -23.43 19.20 -1.82
N TRP A 440 -23.36 18.47 -2.95
CA TRP A 440 -23.24 17.01 -2.93
C TRP A 440 -22.04 16.53 -2.11
N ALA A 441 -20.88 17.19 -2.26
CA ALA A 441 -19.68 16.82 -1.51
C ALA A 441 -19.86 17.06 -0.01
N ARG A 442 -20.50 18.18 0.39
CA ARG A 442 -20.78 18.48 1.80
C ARG A 442 -21.79 17.50 2.41
N ASP A 443 -22.81 17.11 1.65
CA ASP A 443 -23.80 16.11 2.08
C ASP A 443 -23.17 14.71 2.23
N LYS A 444 -22.19 14.37 1.39
CA LYS A 444 -21.44 13.12 1.49
C LYS A 444 -20.54 13.08 2.73
N PHE A 445 -20.02 14.22 3.17
CA PHE A 445 -19.10 14.34 4.30
C PHE A 445 -19.64 15.29 5.40
N PRO A 446 -20.79 14.99 6.04
CA PRO A 446 -21.46 15.90 6.96
C PRO A 446 -20.66 16.15 8.25
N ASN A 447 -19.73 15.26 8.59
CA ASN A 447 -18.91 15.34 9.79
C ASN A 447 -17.57 16.08 9.57
N MET A 448 -17.27 16.53 8.34
CA MET A 448 -16.06 17.30 8.04
C MET A 448 -16.37 18.80 8.07
N VAL A 449 -16.21 19.41 9.25
CA VAL A 449 -16.55 20.82 9.50
C VAL A 449 -15.77 21.78 8.59
N ASP A 450 -14.49 21.49 8.33
CA ASP A 450 -13.59 22.33 7.53
C ASP A 450 -13.37 21.80 6.10
N LEU A 451 -14.38 21.14 5.51
CA LEU A 451 -14.26 20.60 4.15
C LEU A 451 -14.11 21.73 3.11
N LYS A 452 -12.93 21.79 2.49
CA LYS A 452 -12.64 22.59 1.29
C LYS A 452 -13.07 21.79 0.06
N VAL A 453 -14.03 22.31 -0.70
CA VAL A 453 -14.52 21.68 -1.93
C VAL A 453 -14.14 22.54 -3.13
N LEU A 454 -13.41 21.97 -4.08
CA LEU A 454 -13.18 22.56 -5.40
C LEU A 454 -14.03 21.82 -6.42
N VAL A 455 -14.90 22.55 -7.11
CA VAL A 455 -15.66 22.03 -8.24
C VAL A 455 -14.89 22.33 -9.50
N VAL A 456 -14.55 21.32 -10.29
CA VAL A 456 -13.74 21.45 -11.51
C VAL A 456 -14.55 21.02 -12.72
N LEU A 457 -14.67 21.91 -13.70
CA LEU A 457 -15.22 21.61 -15.02
C LEU A 457 -14.06 21.34 -15.99
N VAL A 458 -13.92 20.07 -16.40
CA VAL A 458 -12.95 19.66 -17.42
C VAL A 458 -13.64 19.69 -18.78
N THR A 459 -13.24 20.60 -19.67
CA THR A 459 -13.95 20.77 -20.94
C THR A 459 -13.07 21.38 -22.04
N PRO A 460 -13.30 21.05 -23.32
CA PRO A 460 -12.70 21.77 -24.45
C PRO A 460 -13.44 23.07 -24.78
N ALA A 461 -14.65 23.27 -24.24
CA ALA A 461 -15.47 24.46 -24.49
C ALA A 461 -14.75 25.73 -24.03
N LYS A 462 -14.71 26.75 -24.90
CA LYS A 462 -14.07 28.05 -24.61
C LYS A 462 -15.08 29.15 -24.27
N LYS A 463 -16.37 28.85 -24.35
CA LYS A 463 -17.45 29.83 -24.25
C LYS A 463 -18.56 29.34 -23.33
N ALA A 464 -19.22 30.28 -22.65
CA ALA A 464 -20.41 30.02 -21.86
C ALA A 464 -21.51 31.04 -22.22
N ASN A 465 -22.76 30.61 -22.06
CA ASN A 465 -23.89 31.53 -22.17
C ASN A 465 -23.77 32.63 -21.10
N LYS A 466 -24.14 33.87 -21.44
CA LYS A 466 -24.14 35.04 -20.53
C LYS A 466 -24.79 34.74 -19.17
N ASP A 467 -25.89 33.99 -19.17
CA ASP A 467 -26.59 33.62 -17.94
C ASP A 467 -25.94 32.43 -17.20
N ALA A 468 -25.19 31.58 -17.90
CA ALA A 468 -24.43 30.49 -17.30
C ALA A 468 -23.22 31.02 -16.52
N ILE A 469 -22.53 32.06 -17.03
CA ILE A 469 -21.36 32.70 -16.37
C ILE A 469 -21.64 33.08 -14.92
N LYS A 470 -22.88 33.49 -14.60
CA LYS A 470 -23.29 33.87 -13.23
C LYS A 470 -23.12 32.73 -12.21
N PHE A 471 -23.24 31.48 -12.66
CA PHE A 471 -23.12 30.28 -11.82
C PHE A 471 -21.70 29.70 -11.77
N LEU A 472 -20.79 30.21 -12.61
CA LEU A 472 -19.43 29.67 -12.79
C LEU A 472 -18.34 30.41 -12.01
N LYS A 473 -18.73 31.27 -11.05
CA LYS A 473 -17.80 32.02 -10.19
C LYS A 473 -17.11 31.15 -9.15
N ASP A 474 -17.78 30.08 -8.72
CA ASP A 474 -17.27 29.13 -7.72
C ASP A 474 -16.89 27.79 -8.37
N VAL A 475 -16.71 27.78 -9.69
CA VAL A 475 -16.31 26.61 -10.48
C VAL A 475 -14.93 26.87 -11.07
N CYS A 476 -14.02 25.93 -10.89
CA CYS A 476 -12.70 25.93 -11.51
C CYS A 476 -12.83 25.39 -12.94
N TYR A 477 -12.13 26.00 -13.88
CA TYR A 477 -12.06 25.57 -15.28
C TYR A 477 -10.72 24.89 -15.54
N TRP A 478 -10.76 23.68 -16.09
CA TRP A 478 -9.58 23.01 -16.60
C TRP A 478 -9.77 22.71 -18.07
N LYS A 479 -9.03 23.43 -18.92
CA LYS A 479 -9.08 23.18 -20.36
C LYS A 479 -8.67 21.73 -20.64
N LEU A 480 -9.46 21.02 -21.44
CA LEU A 480 -9.25 19.59 -21.70
C LEU A 480 -7.82 19.28 -22.14
N ASP A 481 -7.28 19.95 -23.16
CA ASP A 481 -5.91 19.67 -23.64
C ASP A 481 -4.83 19.89 -22.57
N GLU A 482 -5.02 20.86 -21.68
CA GLU A 482 -4.09 21.15 -20.58
C GLU A 482 -4.18 20.06 -19.50
N PHE A 483 -5.39 19.58 -19.20
CA PHE A 483 -5.60 18.45 -18.30
C PHE A 483 -4.93 17.18 -18.85
N LEU A 484 -5.06 16.91 -20.15
CA LEU A 484 -4.42 15.78 -20.80
C LEU A 484 -2.89 15.87 -20.74
N ALA A 485 -2.33 17.02 -21.11
CA ALA A 485 -0.88 17.25 -21.05
C ALA A 485 -0.32 17.12 -19.61
N TRP A 486 -1.06 17.65 -18.62
CA TRP A 486 -0.71 17.50 -17.22
C TRP A 486 -0.80 16.04 -16.75
N SER A 487 -1.83 15.30 -17.19
CA SER A 487 -2.00 13.89 -16.83
C SER A 487 -0.84 13.02 -17.32
N GLU A 488 -0.33 13.26 -18.53
CA GLU A 488 0.85 12.56 -19.06
C GLU A 488 2.10 12.87 -18.22
N THR A 489 2.27 14.14 -17.81
CA THR A 489 3.36 14.55 -16.91
C THR A 489 3.26 13.84 -15.56
N ALA A 490 2.05 13.73 -15.02
CA ALA A 490 1.77 13.00 -13.78
C ALA A 490 2.09 11.50 -13.89
N LEU A 491 1.67 10.84 -14.97
CA LEU A 491 2.00 9.42 -15.22
C LEU A 491 3.52 9.20 -15.31
N CYS A 492 4.24 10.08 -16.01
CA CYS A 492 5.69 10.01 -16.11
C CYS A 492 6.37 10.16 -14.74
N ALA A 493 5.91 11.12 -13.93
CA ALA A 493 6.46 11.34 -12.59
C ALA A 493 6.25 10.12 -11.68
N VAL A 494 5.05 9.53 -11.67
CA VAL A 494 4.75 8.34 -10.86
C VAL A 494 5.52 7.11 -11.34
N ARG A 495 5.68 6.94 -12.66
CA ARG A 495 6.54 5.88 -13.23
C ARG A 495 7.98 6.00 -12.76
N GLU A 496 8.53 7.21 -12.71
CA GLU A 496 9.87 7.44 -12.19
C GLU A 496 9.95 7.17 -10.68
N LEU A 497 8.96 7.61 -9.89
CA LEU A 497 8.89 7.30 -8.46
C LEU A 497 8.82 5.79 -8.20
N ARG A 498 8.10 5.05 -9.03
CA ARG A 498 8.04 3.59 -8.97
C ARG A 498 9.40 2.94 -9.20
N ARG A 499 10.21 3.43 -10.14
CA ARG A 499 11.55 2.86 -10.40
C ARG A 499 12.45 2.91 -9.16
N GLU A 500 12.28 3.95 -8.36
CA GLU A 500 13.04 4.16 -7.13
C GLU A 500 12.34 3.58 -5.88
N PHE A 501 11.13 3.03 -6.01
CA PHE A 501 10.30 2.63 -4.88
C PHE A 501 10.91 1.45 -4.10
N PRO A 502 11.38 1.68 -2.86
CA PRO A 502 12.03 0.64 -2.06
C PRO A 502 11.03 -0.20 -1.24
N GLY A 503 9.73 0.07 -1.41
CA GLY A 503 8.64 -0.48 -0.59
C GLY A 503 8.15 0.51 0.47
N ILE A 504 7.01 0.19 1.08
CA ILE A 504 6.32 1.03 2.06
C ILE A 504 7.22 1.40 3.25
N GLY A 505 7.13 2.66 3.69
CA GLY A 505 7.72 3.15 4.92
C GLY A 505 9.17 3.58 4.75
N ASN A 506 9.57 4.03 3.55
CA ASN A 506 10.90 4.58 3.33
C ASN A 506 10.86 6.11 3.32
N LEU A 507 11.49 6.72 4.32
CA LEU A 507 11.40 8.17 4.54
C LEU A 507 12.10 9.00 3.46
N ASP A 508 13.20 8.51 2.91
CA ASP A 508 13.95 9.23 1.87
C ASP A 508 13.15 9.23 0.55
N TRP A 509 12.53 8.10 0.20
CA TRP A 509 11.61 8.01 -0.93
C TRP A 509 10.38 8.91 -0.74
N ARG A 510 9.76 8.92 0.46
CA ARG A 510 8.62 9.81 0.76
C ARG A 510 8.97 11.29 0.54
N THR A 511 10.17 11.68 0.93
CA THR A 511 10.68 13.05 0.76
C THR A 511 10.84 13.37 -0.74
N SER A 512 11.47 12.47 -1.50
CA SER A 512 11.61 12.60 -2.96
C SER A 512 10.26 12.70 -3.67
N ALA A 513 9.32 11.81 -3.32
CA ALA A 513 7.97 11.78 -3.86
C ALA A 513 7.20 13.08 -3.59
N SER A 514 7.28 13.60 -2.36
CA SER A 514 6.66 14.88 -2.00
C SER A 514 7.19 16.05 -2.84
N ILE A 515 8.51 16.17 -2.98
CA ILE A 515 9.13 17.22 -3.81
C ILE A 515 8.69 17.08 -5.28
N LYS A 516 8.65 15.85 -5.77
CA LYS A 516 8.34 15.59 -7.18
C LYS A 516 6.91 15.91 -7.54
N LEU A 517 5.94 15.46 -6.72
CA LEU A 517 4.53 15.81 -6.91
C LEU A 517 4.32 17.32 -6.80
N LYS A 518 5.04 17.99 -5.89
CA LYS A 518 5.00 19.45 -5.76
C LYS A 518 5.45 20.17 -7.03
N ASN A 519 6.58 19.75 -7.60
CA ASN A 519 7.14 20.38 -8.80
C ASN A 519 6.21 20.30 -10.03
N ILE A 520 5.39 19.24 -10.12
CA ILE A 520 4.42 19.07 -11.20
C ILE A 520 2.99 19.53 -10.84
N LYS A 521 2.82 20.20 -9.69
CA LYS A 521 1.51 20.62 -9.15
C LYS A 521 0.51 19.46 -9.02
N ALA A 522 0.99 18.29 -8.61
CA ALA A 522 0.17 17.10 -8.38
C ALA A 522 -0.02 16.77 -6.91
N ASP A 523 0.69 17.44 -6.00
CA ASP A 523 0.32 17.40 -4.59
C ASP A 523 -1.00 18.18 -4.37
N VAL A 524 -1.77 17.73 -3.40
CA VAL A 524 -3.09 18.29 -3.04
C VAL A 524 -3.08 19.81 -2.83
N TYR A 525 -2.01 20.38 -2.28
CA TYR A 525 -1.95 21.80 -1.99
C TYR A 525 -1.67 22.62 -3.25
N GLU A 526 -0.59 22.34 -3.98
CA GLU A 526 -0.28 23.08 -5.20
C GLU A 526 -1.37 22.91 -6.27
N LEU A 527 -1.95 21.71 -6.38
CA LEU A 527 -3.07 21.45 -7.30
C LEU A 527 -4.30 22.27 -6.92
N SER A 528 -4.72 22.23 -5.65
CA SER A 528 -5.90 22.99 -5.22
C SER A 528 -5.70 24.50 -5.26
N SER A 529 -4.48 24.97 -4.97
CA SER A 529 -4.09 26.38 -5.09
C SER A 529 -4.18 26.84 -6.54
N TRP A 530 -3.58 26.07 -7.47
CA TRP A 530 -3.61 26.39 -8.89
C TRP A 530 -5.04 26.36 -9.46
N LEU A 531 -5.83 25.33 -9.14
CA LEU A 531 -7.22 25.21 -9.58
C LEU A 531 -8.08 26.38 -9.11
N SER A 532 -7.90 26.84 -7.86
CA SER A 532 -8.67 27.96 -7.32
C SER A 532 -8.43 29.29 -8.04
N GLN A 533 -7.34 29.40 -8.81
CA GLN A 533 -7.04 30.56 -9.65
C GLN A 533 -7.67 30.46 -11.05
N GLN A 534 -8.14 29.28 -11.45
CA GLN A 534 -8.73 29.03 -12.76
C GLN A 534 -10.25 29.24 -12.73
N VAL A 535 -10.73 30.44 -12.36
CA VAL A 535 -12.17 30.66 -12.19
C VAL A 535 -12.90 30.59 -13.54
N ALA A 536 -13.85 29.67 -13.70
CA ALA A 536 -14.49 29.37 -14.98
C ALA A 536 -15.19 30.58 -15.61
N SER A 537 -15.76 31.49 -14.79
CA SER A 537 -16.35 32.73 -15.30
C SER A 537 -15.36 33.72 -15.91
N GLU A 538 -14.06 33.61 -15.61
CA GLU A 538 -13.00 34.47 -16.13
C GLU A 538 -12.38 33.89 -17.41
N TYR A 539 -12.32 32.56 -17.51
CA TYR A 539 -11.70 31.85 -18.64
C TYR A 539 -12.67 31.53 -19.78
N LEU A 540 -13.97 31.40 -19.50
CA LEU A 540 -14.99 31.14 -20.53
C LEU A 540 -15.53 32.44 -21.12
N GLY A 541 -15.31 32.63 -22.43
CA GLY A 541 -15.78 33.81 -23.15
C GLY A 541 -17.31 33.91 -23.19
N ASN A 542 -17.84 35.12 -23.05
CA ASN A 542 -19.28 35.37 -23.14
C ASN A 542 -19.73 35.42 -24.60
N THR A 543 -20.71 34.61 -24.98
CA THR A 543 -21.40 34.72 -26.27
C THR A 543 -22.43 35.85 -26.24
N GLY A 544 -21.99 37.10 -26.15
CA GLY A 544 -22.85 38.24 -26.47
C GLY A 544 -22.98 38.34 -27.99
N LYS A 545 -24.17 38.09 -28.55
CA LYS A 545 -24.49 38.62 -29.88
C LYS A 545 -24.32 40.15 -29.84
N PRO A 546 -23.72 40.83 -30.85
CA PRO A 546 -23.96 42.25 -31.01
C PRO A 546 -25.48 42.44 -31.16
N GLU A 547 -26.02 43.39 -30.41
CA GLU A 547 -27.39 43.85 -30.59
C GLU A 547 -27.59 44.15 -32.08
N SER A 548 -28.57 43.47 -32.69
CA SER A 548 -29.04 43.79 -34.03
C SER A 548 -29.28 45.29 -34.09
N GLY A 549 -28.48 45.97 -34.92
CA GLY A 549 -28.52 47.41 -35.08
C GLY A 549 -29.95 47.88 -35.34
N SER A 550 -30.41 48.79 -34.50
CA SER A 550 -31.44 49.73 -34.84
C SER A 550 -30.85 50.77 -35.81
N LYS A 551 -31.04 50.53 -37.11
CA LYS A 551 -31.59 51.49 -38.08
C LYS A 551 -31.62 50.89 -39.47
#